data_AF-A0A4Q2U569-F1
#
_entry.id   AF-A0A4Q2U569-F1
#
_cell.length_a   1.000
_cell.length_b   1.000
_cell.length_c   1.000
_cell.angle_alpha   90.00
_cell.angle_beta   90.00
_cell.angle_gamma   90.00
#
_symmetry.space_group_name_H-M   'P 1'
#
loop_
_entity.id
_entity.type
_entity.pdbx_description
1 polymer ?
#
loop_
_entity_poly.entity_id
_entity_poly.type
_entity_poly.pdbx_seq_one_letter_code
_entity_poly.pdbx_strand_id
1 'polypeptide(L)'
;MAFLSNVGIKTKIIGMVLLTAAVAVGGAVYASFQIDMIDAGYSDLIAHDEAGARSMSRFNYFVTGYGYDLYKMESAVREDGDLASVAAEYDGLKARAAKVFAVARQNLPDEAAHLAEIEAEWKAIEGEADRAMAAATQHRDAEFFAGRASAVARITRLNNRNIGLIDQMSTVIDGKSGALTAQSRTTGTTTLLIMVGAALAMSAAALLMAARTITGPLGALRDAMGRLTEGRLDTAVPGLGRRDEVGQMAATVQRFKEDAVRARTLAADADAARHSADAERAHAEAQRADVARQQAEVVD
;
A
#
# COMPACT_ATOMS: atom_id res chain seq x y z
N MET A 1 24.32 -20.94 2.82
CA MET A 1 25.26 -19.99 3.49
C MET A 1 26.59 -19.82 2.74
N ALA A 2 27.17 -20.87 2.14
CA ALA A 2 28.47 -20.79 1.43
C ALA A 2 28.53 -19.84 0.22
N PHE A 3 27.40 -19.56 -0.44
CA PHE A 3 27.34 -18.59 -1.54
C PHE A 3 27.59 -17.16 -1.05
N LEU A 4 26.89 -16.76 0.01
CA LEU A 4 26.96 -15.41 0.56
C LEU A 4 28.35 -15.10 1.15
N SER A 5 29.09 -16.08 1.66
CA SER A 5 30.45 -15.86 2.17
C SER A 5 31.50 -15.56 1.09
N ASN A 6 31.19 -15.80 -0.19
CA ASN A 6 32.13 -15.59 -1.31
C ASN A 6 31.79 -14.37 -2.18
N VAL A 7 30.72 -13.64 -1.84
CA VAL A 7 30.33 -12.40 -2.52
C VAL A 7 31.00 -11.20 -1.87
N GLY A 8 31.40 -10.20 -2.66
CA GLY A 8 32.03 -9.00 -2.14
C GLY A 8 31.16 -8.21 -1.15
N ILE A 9 31.79 -7.53 -0.19
CA ILE A 9 31.14 -6.69 0.83
C ILE A 9 30.25 -5.64 0.18
N LYS A 10 30.75 -4.94 -0.85
CA LYS A 10 29.98 -3.93 -1.58
C LYS A 10 28.67 -4.50 -2.14
N THR A 11 28.74 -5.65 -2.79
CA THR A 11 27.58 -6.30 -3.41
C THR A 11 26.57 -6.76 -2.35
N LYS A 12 27.04 -7.25 -1.20
CA LYS A 12 26.16 -7.61 -0.06
C LYS A 12 25.39 -6.41 0.45
N ILE A 13 26.08 -5.29 0.69
CA ILE A 13 25.46 -4.06 1.23
C ILE A 13 24.43 -3.51 0.22
N ILE A 14 24.81 -3.38 -1.05
CA ILE A 14 23.90 -2.90 -2.10
C ILE A 14 22.69 -3.84 -2.21
N GLY A 15 22.90 -5.15 -2.20
CA GLY A 15 21.81 -6.13 -2.24
C GLY A 15 20.83 -5.97 -1.08
N MET A 16 21.32 -5.78 0.15
CA MET A 16 20.47 -5.55 1.33
C MET A 16 19.64 -4.26 1.21
N VAL A 17 20.28 -3.17 0.80
CA VAL A 17 19.61 -1.86 0.63
C VAL A 17 18.59 -1.91 -0.49
N LEU A 18 18.89 -2.57 -1.61
CA LEU A 18 17.93 -2.76 -2.69
C LEU A 18 16.75 -3.62 -2.26
N LEU A 19 16.98 -4.64 -1.43
CA LEU A 19 15.90 -5.50 -0.94
C LEU A 19 14.96 -4.74 0.01
N THR A 20 15.49 -3.90 0.91
CA THR A 20 14.65 -3.06 1.77
C THR A 20 13.92 -1.98 0.98
N ALA A 21 14.59 -1.35 0.00
CA ALA A 21 13.96 -0.38 -0.90
C ALA A 21 12.84 -1.01 -1.74
N ALA A 22 13.03 -2.24 -2.25
CA ALA A 22 12.02 -2.96 -3.02
C ALA A 22 10.74 -3.21 -2.22
N VAL A 23 10.86 -3.53 -0.93
CA VAL A 23 9.69 -3.65 -0.05
C VAL A 23 8.96 -2.32 0.06
N ALA A 24 9.67 -1.22 0.33
CA ALA A 24 9.04 0.10 0.45
C ALA A 24 8.31 0.52 -0.84
N VAL A 25 8.94 0.33 -2.00
CA VAL A 25 8.32 0.62 -3.31
C VAL A 25 7.12 -0.27 -3.56
N GLY A 26 7.24 -1.59 -3.33
CA GLY A 26 6.13 -2.54 -3.49
C GLY A 26 4.94 -2.18 -2.62
N GLY A 27 5.19 -1.74 -1.39
CA GLY A 27 4.15 -1.26 -0.48
C GLY A 27 3.45 0.00 -0.95
N ALA A 28 4.20 0.99 -1.46
CA ALA A 28 3.62 2.21 -2.00
C ALA A 28 2.74 1.92 -3.23
N VAL A 29 3.22 1.05 -4.13
CA VAL A 29 2.46 0.61 -5.30
C VAL A 29 1.18 -0.11 -4.89
N TYR A 30 1.27 -1.05 -3.94
CA TYR A 30 0.10 -1.76 -3.42
C TYR A 30 -0.91 -0.81 -2.75
N ALA A 31 -0.43 0.13 -1.92
CA ALA A 31 -1.29 1.12 -1.28
C ALA A 31 -2.00 2.00 -2.31
N SER A 32 -1.30 2.42 -3.38
CA SER A 32 -1.90 3.18 -4.49
C SER A 32 -3.03 2.40 -5.16
N PHE A 33 -2.80 1.12 -5.50
CA PHE A 33 -3.83 0.28 -6.10
C PHE A 33 -5.07 0.12 -5.21
N GLN A 34 -4.87 -0.02 -3.90
CA GLN A 34 -5.99 -0.13 -2.96
C GLN A 34 -6.77 1.19 -2.86
N ILE A 35 -6.09 2.33 -2.86
CA ILE A 35 -6.72 3.65 -2.85
C ILE A 35 -7.57 3.83 -4.11
N ASP A 36 -7.03 3.51 -5.30
CA ASP A 36 -7.74 3.65 -6.57
C ASP A 36 -9.01 2.78 -6.62
N MET A 37 -8.96 1.56 -6.08
CA MET A 37 -10.15 0.70 -6.02
C MET A 37 -11.23 1.24 -5.08
N ILE A 38 -10.85 1.78 -3.92
CA ILE A 38 -11.80 2.40 -2.98
C ILE A 38 -12.40 3.67 -3.58
N ASP A 39 -11.57 4.49 -4.23
CA ASP A 39 -11.98 5.74 -4.88
C ASP A 39 -12.94 5.48 -6.05
N ALA A 40 -12.69 4.44 -6.85
CA ALA A 40 -13.60 4.00 -7.90
C ALA A 40 -14.97 3.59 -7.32
N GLY A 41 -14.99 2.91 -6.17
CA GLY A 41 -16.24 2.53 -5.49
C GLY A 41 -17.04 3.72 -4.97
N TYR A 42 -16.39 4.71 -4.36
CA TYR A 42 -17.06 5.95 -3.95
C TYR A 42 -17.52 6.79 -5.16
N SER A 43 -16.70 6.85 -6.20
CA SER A 43 -17.04 7.56 -7.43
C SER A 43 -18.28 6.98 -8.09
N ASP A 44 -18.40 5.65 -8.14
CA ASP A 44 -19.59 4.96 -8.66
C ASP A 44 -20.84 5.25 -7.83
N LEU A 45 -20.73 5.17 -6.49
CA LEU A 45 -21.81 5.49 -5.55
C LEU A 45 -22.34 6.91 -5.74
N ILE A 46 -21.46 7.89 -5.95
CA ILE A 46 -21.84 9.30 -6.14
C ILE A 46 -22.39 9.55 -7.55
N ALA A 47 -21.74 8.99 -8.58
CA ALA A 47 -22.06 9.27 -9.98
C ALA A 47 -23.35 8.59 -10.43
N HIS A 48 -23.65 7.39 -9.92
CA HIS A 48 -24.83 6.62 -10.31
C HIS A 48 -25.88 6.62 -9.19
N ASP A 49 -25.61 5.99 -8.05
CA ASP A 49 -26.63 5.76 -7.02
C ASP A 49 -27.19 7.08 -6.45
N GLU A 50 -26.32 7.99 -5.97
CA GLU A 50 -26.77 9.28 -5.44
C GLU A 50 -27.37 10.20 -6.51
N ALA A 51 -26.82 10.19 -7.73
CA ALA A 51 -27.37 10.99 -8.83
C ALA A 51 -28.78 10.51 -9.22
N GLY A 52 -28.99 9.20 -9.23
CA GLY A 52 -30.28 8.57 -9.44
C GLY A 52 -31.27 8.88 -8.33
N ALA A 53 -30.88 8.70 -7.07
CA ALA A 53 -31.73 9.00 -5.90
C ALA A 53 -32.19 10.47 -5.90
N ARG A 54 -31.26 11.41 -6.14
CA ARG A 54 -31.58 12.84 -6.25
C ARG A 54 -32.54 13.13 -7.41
N SER A 55 -32.39 12.42 -8.53
CA SER A 55 -33.29 12.56 -9.68
C SER A 55 -34.70 12.06 -9.33
N MET A 56 -34.83 10.94 -8.62
CA MET A 56 -36.14 10.45 -8.15
C MET A 56 -36.80 11.38 -7.14
N SER A 57 -36.04 11.99 -6.23
CA SER A 57 -36.56 13.03 -5.31
C SER A 57 -37.09 14.26 -6.06
N ARG A 58 -36.35 14.71 -7.09
CA ARG A 58 -36.79 15.81 -7.95
C ARG A 58 -38.01 15.45 -8.80
N PHE A 59 -38.09 14.20 -9.27
CA PHE A 59 -39.28 13.70 -9.94
C PHE A 59 -40.49 13.70 -8.99
N ASN A 60 -40.32 13.24 -7.74
CA ASN A 60 -41.37 13.29 -6.71
C ASN A 60 -41.91 14.71 -6.47
N TYR A 61 -40.99 15.68 -6.41
CA TYR A 61 -41.34 17.10 -6.30
C TYR A 61 -42.21 17.55 -7.48
N PHE A 62 -41.86 17.19 -8.72
CA PHE A 62 -42.65 17.57 -9.89
C PHE A 62 -44.00 16.85 -9.96
N VAL A 63 -44.08 15.57 -9.58
CA VAL A 63 -45.34 14.83 -9.48
C VAL A 63 -46.28 15.48 -8.46
N THR A 64 -45.73 15.95 -7.33
CA THR A 64 -46.51 16.69 -6.33
C THR A 64 -46.95 18.06 -6.86
N GLY A 65 -46.07 18.78 -7.54
CA GLY A 65 -46.41 20.05 -8.21
C GLY A 65 -47.49 19.89 -9.27
N TYR A 66 -47.51 18.76 -9.97
CA TYR A 66 -48.55 18.42 -10.93
C TYR A 66 -49.94 18.29 -10.29
N GLY A 67 -50.01 17.68 -9.10
CA GLY A 67 -51.24 17.64 -8.32
C GLY A 67 -51.71 19.03 -7.89
N TYR A 68 -50.78 19.92 -7.53
CA TYR A 68 -51.10 21.31 -7.19
C TYR A 68 -51.65 22.10 -8.39
N ASP A 69 -51.10 21.91 -9.58
CA ASP A 69 -51.61 22.54 -10.81
C ASP A 69 -53.03 22.10 -11.13
N LEU A 70 -53.35 20.82 -10.93
CA LEU A 70 -54.72 20.32 -11.05
C LEU A 70 -55.71 21.02 -10.11
N TYR A 71 -55.28 21.43 -8.91
CA TYR A 71 -56.10 22.24 -8.01
C TYR A 71 -56.19 23.70 -8.44
N LYS A 72 -55.11 24.30 -8.99
CA LYS A 72 -55.18 25.65 -9.58
C LYS A 72 -56.15 25.70 -10.75
N MET A 73 -56.19 24.65 -11.57
CA MET A 73 -57.16 24.52 -12.67
C MET A 73 -58.59 24.56 -12.14
N GLU A 74 -58.88 23.89 -11.02
CA GLU A 74 -60.21 23.93 -10.41
C GLU A 74 -60.60 25.37 -10.04
N SER A 75 -59.71 26.13 -9.41
CA SER A 75 -59.96 27.55 -9.10
C SER A 75 -60.23 28.36 -10.37
N ALA A 76 -59.43 28.17 -11.42
CA ALA A 76 -59.64 28.84 -12.70
C ALA A 76 -60.98 28.47 -13.37
N VAL A 77 -61.40 27.20 -13.32
CA VAL A 77 -62.72 26.76 -13.84
C VAL A 77 -63.87 27.38 -13.05
N ARG A 78 -63.77 27.46 -11.72
CA ARG A 78 -64.86 27.93 -10.85
C ARG A 78 -65.01 29.44 -10.83
N GLU A 79 -63.91 30.18 -11.00
CA GLU A 79 -63.84 31.63 -10.86
C GLU A 79 -63.69 32.37 -12.21
N ASP A 80 -63.83 31.67 -13.33
CA ASP A 80 -63.59 32.21 -14.70
C ASP A 80 -62.18 32.84 -14.83
N GLY A 81 -61.20 32.15 -14.27
CA GLY A 81 -59.79 32.56 -14.25
C GLY A 81 -59.03 32.16 -15.52
N ASP A 82 -57.75 32.54 -15.59
CA ASP A 82 -56.88 32.29 -16.75
C ASP A 82 -56.45 30.81 -16.86
N LEU A 83 -57.33 29.99 -17.44
CA LEU A 83 -57.09 28.58 -17.74
C LEU A 83 -55.89 28.35 -18.67
N ALA A 84 -55.59 29.29 -19.58
CA ALA A 84 -54.51 29.14 -20.54
C ALA A 84 -53.14 29.23 -19.84
N SER A 85 -52.99 30.16 -18.91
CA SER A 85 -51.78 30.28 -18.09
C SER A 85 -51.54 29.03 -17.24
N VAL A 86 -52.59 28.54 -16.56
CA VAL A 86 -52.48 27.33 -15.72
C VAL A 86 -52.14 26.09 -16.58
N ALA A 87 -52.71 25.97 -17.77
CA ALA A 87 -52.37 24.89 -18.71
C ALA A 87 -50.90 24.95 -19.16
N ALA A 88 -50.36 26.14 -19.41
CA ALA A 88 -48.96 26.30 -19.79
C ALA A 88 -47.99 25.94 -18.64
N GLU A 89 -48.31 26.29 -17.39
CA GLU A 89 -47.54 25.89 -16.22
C GLU A 89 -47.50 24.36 -16.06
N TYR A 90 -48.66 23.73 -16.24
CA TYR A 90 -48.84 22.28 -16.20
C TYR A 90 -48.00 21.56 -17.25
N ASP A 91 -48.03 22.01 -18.51
CA ASP A 91 -47.21 21.44 -19.58
C ASP A 91 -45.71 21.59 -19.28
N GLY A 92 -45.33 22.74 -18.70
CA GLY A 92 -43.96 22.99 -18.27
C GLY A 92 -43.49 22.05 -17.15
N LEU A 93 -44.35 21.73 -16.18
CA LEU A 93 -44.05 20.77 -15.11
C LEU A 93 -43.96 19.34 -15.65
N LYS A 94 -44.87 18.95 -16.54
CA LYS A 94 -44.86 17.67 -17.26
C LYS A 94 -43.53 17.43 -17.98
N ALA A 95 -43.08 18.42 -18.75
CA ALA A 95 -41.81 18.34 -19.48
C ALA A 95 -40.59 18.23 -18.55
N ARG A 96 -40.59 18.95 -17.42
CA ARG A 96 -39.49 18.87 -16.43
C ARG A 96 -39.47 17.52 -15.70
N ALA A 97 -40.64 16.98 -15.35
CA ALA A 97 -40.77 15.65 -14.77
C ALA A 97 -40.19 14.59 -15.69
N ALA A 98 -40.57 14.59 -16.96
CA ALA A 98 -40.05 13.66 -17.98
C ALA A 98 -38.52 13.77 -18.12
N LYS A 99 -37.98 15.00 -18.18
CA LYS A 99 -36.53 15.22 -18.29
C LYS A 99 -35.76 14.65 -17.10
N VAL A 100 -36.23 14.89 -15.87
CA VAL A 100 -35.57 14.38 -14.67
C VAL A 100 -35.71 12.87 -14.54
N PHE A 101 -36.87 12.32 -14.92
CA PHE A 101 -37.09 10.87 -14.91
C PHE A 101 -36.16 10.13 -15.88
N ALA A 102 -35.88 10.71 -17.05
CA ALA A 102 -34.90 10.16 -17.98
C ALA A 102 -33.49 10.05 -17.38
N VAL A 103 -33.08 11.04 -16.58
CA VAL A 103 -31.80 11.02 -15.85
C VAL A 103 -31.81 9.94 -14.77
N ALA A 104 -32.92 9.75 -14.06
CA ALA A 104 -33.04 8.66 -13.09
C ALA A 104 -32.86 7.28 -13.76
N ARG A 105 -33.52 7.05 -14.91
CA ARG A 105 -33.34 5.82 -15.70
C ARG A 105 -31.91 5.56 -16.15
N GLN A 106 -31.17 6.62 -16.50
CA GLN A 106 -29.78 6.47 -16.93
C GLN A 106 -28.87 6.04 -15.78
N ASN A 107 -29.12 6.54 -14.58
CA ASN A 107 -28.25 6.33 -13.42
C ASN A 107 -28.67 5.15 -12.54
N LEU A 108 -29.86 4.58 -12.75
CA LEU A 108 -30.42 3.48 -11.97
C LEU A 108 -30.79 2.28 -12.85
N PRO A 109 -29.82 1.68 -13.56
CA PRO A 109 -30.09 0.52 -14.41
C PRO A 109 -30.63 -0.68 -13.60
N ASP A 110 -30.17 -0.84 -12.36
CA ASP A 110 -30.61 -1.93 -11.47
C ASP A 110 -32.09 -1.81 -11.08
N GLU A 111 -32.65 -0.60 -11.13
CA GLU A 111 -34.06 -0.32 -10.81
C GLU A 111 -34.96 -0.21 -12.05
N ALA A 112 -34.49 -0.65 -13.23
CA ALA A 112 -35.20 -0.47 -14.49
C ALA A 112 -36.66 -0.98 -14.47
N ALA A 113 -36.93 -2.09 -13.77
CA ALA A 113 -38.28 -2.64 -13.62
C ALA A 113 -39.18 -1.70 -12.79
N HIS A 114 -38.72 -1.27 -11.62
CA HIS A 114 -39.45 -0.33 -10.77
C HIS A 114 -39.70 1.01 -11.47
N LEU A 115 -38.69 1.51 -12.19
CA LEU A 115 -38.82 2.73 -12.98
C LEU A 115 -39.82 2.57 -14.13
N ALA A 116 -39.87 1.42 -14.82
CA ALA A 116 -40.87 1.18 -15.86
C ALA A 116 -42.30 1.23 -15.29
N GLU A 117 -42.51 0.72 -14.08
CA GLU A 117 -43.82 0.77 -13.41
C GLU A 117 -44.19 2.20 -12.97
N ILE A 118 -43.22 2.97 -12.45
CA ILE A 118 -43.42 4.39 -12.11
C ILE A 118 -43.74 5.20 -13.37
N GLU A 119 -43.05 4.94 -14.48
CA GLU A 119 -43.29 5.60 -15.77
C GLU A 119 -44.69 5.29 -16.32
N ALA A 120 -45.13 4.03 -16.22
CA ALA A 120 -46.46 3.62 -16.64
C ALA A 120 -47.56 4.31 -15.81
N GLU A 121 -47.38 4.36 -14.48
CA GLU A 121 -48.33 5.04 -13.60
C GLU A 121 -48.36 6.55 -13.86
N TRP A 122 -47.20 7.17 -14.10
CA TRP A 122 -47.09 8.58 -14.48
C TRP A 122 -47.82 8.88 -15.79
N LYS A 123 -47.61 8.10 -16.86
CA LYS A 123 -48.33 8.28 -18.14
C LYS A 123 -49.84 8.14 -17.98
N ALA A 124 -50.30 7.26 -17.10
CA ALA A 124 -51.71 7.12 -16.83
C ALA A 124 -52.28 8.30 -16.02
N ILE A 125 -51.51 8.90 -15.10
CA ILE A 125 -51.83 10.19 -14.47
C ILE A 125 -51.95 11.29 -15.52
N GLU A 126 -50.96 11.40 -16.42
CA GLU A 126 -50.97 12.38 -17.51
C GLU A 126 -52.22 12.23 -18.36
N GLY A 127 -52.58 11.01 -18.75
CA GLY A 127 -53.76 10.76 -19.57
C GLY A 127 -55.09 11.09 -18.88
N GLU A 128 -55.19 10.99 -17.56
CA GLU A 128 -56.40 11.40 -16.81
C GLU A 128 -56.45 12.92 -16.63
N ALA A 129 -55.32 13.54 -16.34
CA ALA A 129 -55.19 14.98 -16.20
C ALA A 129 -55.42 15.71 -17.54
N ASP A 130 -54.90 15.21 -18.65
CA ASP A 130 -55.12 15.75 -20.00
C ASP A 130 -56.62 15.66 -20.39
N ARG A 131 -57.29 14.56 -20.01
CA ARG A 131 -58.75 14.40 -20.19
C ARG A 131 -59.55 15.40 -19.34
N ALA A 132 -59.13 15.62 -18.09
CA ALA A 132 -59.76 16.62 -17.23
C ALA A 132 -59.59 18.03 -17.83
N MET A 133 -58.39 18.39 -18.29
CA MET A 133 -58.13 19.67 -18.95
C MET A 133 -59.02 19.89 -20.18
N ALA A 134 -59.13 18.87 -21.04
CA ALA A 134 -60.00 18.95 -22.21
C ALA A 134 -61.48 19.17 -21.81
N ALA A 135 -61.95 18.54 -20.73
CA ALA A 135 -63.30 18.76 -20.21
C ALA A 135 -63.50 20.18 -19.65
N ALA A 136 -62.50 20.73 -18.95
CA ALA A 136 -62.54 22.10 -18.44
C ALA A 136 -62.73 23.13 -19.57
N THR A 137 -61.96 23.02 -20.66
CA THR A 137 -62.09 23.92 -21.82
C THR A 137 -63.43 23.79 -22.56
N GLN A 138 -64.14 22.69 -22.36
CA GLN A 138 -65.44 22.40 -22.97
C GLN A 138 -66.60 22.64 -21.99
N HIS A 139 -66.34 23.27 -20.85
CA HIS A 139 -67.31 23.54 -19.78
C HIS A 139 -68.04 22.26 -19.30
N ARG A 140 -67.34 21.11 -19.30
CA ARG A 140 -67.84 19.83 -18.82
C ARG A 140 -67.36 19.56 -17.39
N ASP A 141 -67.88 20.33 -16.45
CA ASP A 141 -67.41 20.35 -15.06
C ASP A 141 -67.42 18.97 -14.39
N ALA A 142 -68.46 18.18 -14.57
CA ALA A 142 -68.55 16.84 -13.96
C ALA A 142 -67.43 15.91 -14.43
N GLU A 143 -67.07 15.96 -15.71
CA GLU A 143 -65.96 15.18 -16.28
C GLU A 143 -64.61 15.71 -15.80
N PHE A 144 -64.44 17.04 -15.71
CA PHE A 144 -63.24 17.67 -15.15
C PHE A 144 -63.01 17.22 -13.70
N PHE A 145 -64.02 17.34 -12.83
CA PHE A 145 -63.88 16.96 -11.42
C PHE A 145 -63.61 15.47 -11.24
N ALA A 146 -64.26 14.60 -12.02
CA ALA A 146 -64.01 13.16 -11.97
C ALA A 146 -62.58 12.81 -12.42
N GLY A 147 -62.13 13.37 -13.54
CA GLY A 147 -60.77 13.16 -14.05
C GLY A 147 -59.69 13.68 -13.08
N ARG A 148 -59.91 14.87 -12.51
CA ARG A 148 -59.03 15.47 -11.49
C ARG A 148 -58.91 14.59 -10.26
N ALA A 149 -60.05 14.15 -9.70
CA ALA A 149 -60.06 13.32 -8.49
C ALA A 149 -59.33 11.98 -8.71
N SER A 150 -59.53 11.37 -9.87
CA SER A 150 -58.82 10.14 -10.25
C SER A 150 -57.31 10.37 -10.38
N ALA A 151 -56.90 11.44 -11.07
CA ALA A 151 -55.49 11.79 -11.25
C ALA A 151 -54.80 12.07 -9.90
N VAL A 152 -55.44 12.83 -9.01
CA VAL A 152 -54.92 13.12 -7.66
C VAL A 152 -54.77 11.84 -6.84
N ALA A 153 -55.73 10.92 -6.87
CA ALA A 153 -55.62 9.65 -6.16
C ALA A 153 -54.46 8.78 -6.67
N ARG A 154 -54.20 8.80 -7.99
CA ARG A 154 -53.05 8.13 -8.61
C ARG A 154 -51.73 8.79 -8.21
N ILE A 155 -51.68 10.12 -8.20
CA ILE A 155 -50.51 10.91 -7.74
C ILE A 155 -50.12 10.53 -6.30
N THR A 156 -51.09 10.42 -5.38
CA THR A 156 -50.80 10.01 -4.00
C THR A 156 -50.18 8.61 -3.94
N ARG A 157 -50.71 7.64 -4.71
CA ARG A 157 -50.14 6.29 -4.77
C ARG A 157 -48.73 6.29 -5.36
N LEU A 158 -48.51 7.05 -6.44
CA LEU A 158 -47.21 7.17 -7.08
C LEU A 158 -46.17 7.78 -6.14
N ASN A 159 -46.54 8.85 -5.43
CA ASN A 159 -45.67 9.49 -4.44
C ASN A 159 -45.26 8.53 -3.33
N ASN A 160 -46.21 7.78 -2.76
CA ASN A 160 -45.90 6.79 -1.71
C ASN A 160 -44.95 5.70 -2.21
N ARG A 161 -45.16 5.22 -3.45
CA ARG A 161 -44.27 4.24 -4.07
C ARG A 161 -42.87 4.81 -4.31
N ASN A 162 -42.80 6.04 -4.81
CA ASN A 162 -41.54 6.71 -5.10
C ASN A 162 -40.75 7.01 -3.82
N ILE A 163 -41.41 7.45 -2.74
CA ILE A 163 -40.80 7.62 -1.42
C ILE A 163 -40.22 6.28 -0.92
N GLY A 164 -40.98 5.19 -1.02
CA GLY A 164 -40.49 3.87 -0.62
C GLY A 164 -39.24 3.43 -1.40
N LEU A 165 -39.19 3.71 -2.71
CA LEU A 165 -38.00 3.47 -3.52
C LEU A 165 -36.82 4.34 -3.06
N ILE A 166 -37.02 5.63 -2.83
CA ILE A 166 -35.98 6.55 -2.35
C ILE A 166 -35.45 6.10 -0.97
N ASP A 167 -36.30 5.64 -0.06
CA ASP A 167 -35.89 5.12 1.25
C ASP A 167 -35.05 3.83 1.13
N GLN A 168 -35.45 2.92 0.23
CA GLN A 168 -34.67 1.72 -0.09
C GLN A 168 -33.30 2.08 -0.66
N MET A 169 -33.26 3.02 -1.61
CA MET A 169 -32.03 3.52 -2.19
C MET A 169 -31.13 4.17 -1.13
N SER A 170 -31.68 4.99 -0.23
CA SER A 170 -30.91 5.59 0.89
C SER A 170 -30.28 4.50 1.75
N THR A 171 -31.04 3.45 2.08
CA THR A 171 -30.53 2.32 2.86
C THR A 171 -29.39 1.58 2.15
N VAL A 172 -29.52 1.36 0.84
CA VAL A 172 -28.47 0.73 0.01
C VAL A 172 -27.23 1.62 -0.08
N ILE A 173 -27.41 2.93 -0.31
CA ILE A 173 -26.32 3.90 -0.42
C ILE A 173 -25.55 3.97 0.91
N ASP A 174 -26.26 4.08 2.03
CA ASP A 174 -25.65 4.11 3.37
C ASP A 174 -24.90 2.80 3.66
N GLY A 175 -25.47 1.66 3.27
CA GLY A 175 -24.83 0.35 3.39
C GLY A 175 -23.54 0.24 2.57
N LYS A 176 -23.57 0.63 1.29
CA LYS A 176 -22.40 0.66 0.40
C LYS A 176 -21.32 1.62 0.93
N SER A 177 -21.71 2.82 1.33
CA SER A 177 -20.81 3.83 1.92
C SER A 177 -20.15 3.32 3.20
N GLY A 178 -20.94 2.69 4.09
CA GLY A 178 -20.44 2.05 5.31
C GLY A 178 -19.45 0.93 5.02
N ALA A 179 -19.75 0.07 4.03
CA ALA A 179 -18.87 -1.02 3.61
C ALA A 179 -17.55 -0.49 3.01
N LEU A 180 -17.59 0.51 2.13
CA LEU A 180 -16.41 1.17 1.56
C LEU A 180 -15.56 1.82 2.65
N THR A 181 -16.20 2.47 3.64
CA THR A 181 -15.50 3.08 4.79
C THR A 181 -14.81 2.02 5.63
N ALA A 182 -15.49 0.90 5.94
CA ALA A 182 -14.92 -0.20 6.69
C ALA A 182 -13.76 -0.86 5.93
N GLN A 183 -13.93 -1.07 4.62
CA GLN A 183 -12.90 -1.58 3.73
C GLN A 183 -11.67 -0.66 3.70
N SER A 184 -11.86 0.66 3.63
CA SER A 184 -10.78 1.64 3.67
C SER A 184 -10.00 1.58 4.98
N ARG A 185 -10.69 1.55 6.12
CA ARG A 185 -10.05 1.43 7.45
C ARG A 185 -9.29 0.12 7.61
N THR A 186 -9.92 -1.01 7.31
CA THR A 186 -9.29 -2.33 7.44
C THR A 186 -8.11 -2.46 6.47
N THR A 187 -8.28 -2.07 5.20
CA THR A 187 -7.20 -2.11 4.22
C THR A 187 -6.03 -1.21 4.62
N GLY A 188 -6.29 0.02 5.06
CA GLY A 188 -5.25 0.95 5.50
C GLY A 188 -4.45 0.40 6.69
N THR A 189 -5.14 -0.08 7.73
CA THR A 189 -4.50 -0.65 8.92
C THR A 189 -3.75 -1.96 8.64
N THR A 190 -4.35 -2.90 7.92
CA THR A 190 -3.69 -4.18 7.56
C THR A 190 -2.48 -3.94 6.66
N THR A 191 -2.59 -3.06 5.66
CA THR A 191 -1.46 -2.71 4.78
C THR A 191 -0.31 -2.09 5.58
N LEU A 192 -0.62 -1.14 6.48
CA LEU A 192 0.37 -0.53 7.36
C LEU A 192 1.09 -1.59 8.22
N LEU A 193 0.34 -2.48 8.88
CA LEU A 193 0.90 -3.52 9.74
C LEU A 193 1.79 -4.50 8.96
N ILE A 194 1.36 -4.94 7.78
CA ILE A 194 2.15 -5.81 6.90
C ILE A 194 3.43 -5.09 6.46
N MET A 195 3.33 -3.83 6.07
CA MET A 195 4.48 -3.04 5.59
C MET A 195 5.50 -2.77 6.68
N VAL A 196 5.05 -2.39 7.88
CA VAL A 196 5.92 -2.22 9.05
C VAL A 196 6.55 -3.56 9.44
N GLY A 197 5.77 -4.64 9.48
CA GLY A 197 6.27 -5.98 9.77
C GLY A 197 7.32 -6.45 8.76
N ALA A 198 7.07 -6.27 7.47
CA ALA A 198 8.01 -6.60 6.39
C ALA A 198 9.29 -5.77 6.48
N ALA A 199 9.18 -4.46 6.72
CA ALA A 199 10.34 -3.58 6.89
C ALA A 199 11.21 -3.99 8.09
N LEU A 200 10.58 -4.31 9.24
CA LEU A 200 11.29 -4.78 10.43
C LEU A 200 11.95 -6.14 10.19
N ALA A 201 11.23 -7.10 9.61
CA ALA A 201 11.76 -8.42 9.30
C ALA A 201 12.96 -8.35 8.33
N MET A 202 12.86 -7.53 7.29
CA MET A 202 13.93 -7.31 6.33
C MET A 202 15.15 -6.63 6.94
N SER A 203 14.93 -5.63 7.80
CA SER A 203 16.01 -4.95 8.53
C SER A 203 16.72 -5.91 9.48
N ALA A 204 15.97 -6.74 10.23
CA ALA A 204 16.53 -7.76 11.10
C ALA A 204 17.33 -8.82 10.32
N ALA A 205 16.80 -9.28 9.17
CA ALA A 205 17.49 -10.23 8.31
C ALA A 205 18.80 -9.66 7.73
N ALA A 206 18.78 -8.39 7.29
CA ALA A 206 19.97 -7.69 6.81
C ALA A 206 21.03 -7.55 7.92
N LEU A 207 20.63 -7.15 9.13
CA LEU A 207 21.53 -7.05 10.29
C LEU A 207 22.15 -8.41 10.66
N LEU A 208 21.34 -9.47 10.73
CA LEU A 208 21.83 -10.83 11.03
C LEU A 208 22.80 -11.34 9.96
N MET A 209 22.50 -11.07 8.69
CA MET A 209 23.37 -11.44 7.57
C MET A 209 24.68 -10.65 7.61
N ALA A 210 24.64 -9.34 7.86
CA ALA A 210 25.83 -8.49 8.00
C ALA A 210 26.70 -8.96 9.18
N ALA A 211 26.09 -9.22 10.33
CA ALA A 211 26.78 -9.72 11.52
C ALA A 211 27.52 -11.03 11.25
N ARG A 212 26.91 -11.97 10.52
CA ARG A 212 27.53 -13.28 10.24
C ARG A 212 28.52 -13.28 9.07
N THR A 213 28.33 -12.43 8.07
CA THR A 213 29.12 -12.50 6.82
C THR A 213 30.23 -11.45 6.72
N ILE A 214 30.10 -10.35 7.47
CA ILE A 214 31.03 -9.21 7.47
C ILE A 214 31.60 -9.02 8.87
N THR A 215 30.78 -8.57 9.83
CA THR A 215 31.26 -8.07 11.13
C THR A 215 31.95 -9.16 11.96
N GLY A 216 31.37 -10.37 12.03
CA GLY A 216 31.96 -11.51 12.74
C GLY A 216 33.33 -11.93 12.18
N PRO A 217 33.44 -12.23 10.87
CA PRO A 217 34.71 -12.57 10.24
C PRO A 217 35.79 -11.47 10.37
N LEU A 218 35.41 -10.19 10.25
CA LEU A 218 36.35 -9.08 10.50
C LEU A 218 36.82 -9.06 11.96
N GLY A 219 35.92 -9.27 12.92
CA GLY A 219 36.26 -9.39 14.34
C GLY A 219 37.23 -10.53 14.61
N ALA A 220 36.98 -11.70 14.02
CA ALA A 220 37.86 -12.87 14.16
C ALA A 220 39.27 -12.62 13.56
N LEU A 221 39.35 -11.92 12.42
CA LEU A 221 40.63 -11.51 11.83
C LEU A 221 41.38 -10.50 12.71
N ARG A 222 40.67 -9.51 13.26
CA ARG A 222 41.24 -8.55 14.22
C ARG A 222 41.84 -9.27 15.43
N ASP A 223 41.11 -10.22 16.01
CA ASP A 223 41.54 -10.94 17.21
C ASP A 223 42.71 -11.90 16.90
N ALA A 224 42.76 -12.49 15.70
CA ALA A 224 43.92 -13.27 15.24
C ALA A 224 45.16 -12.38 15.08
N MET A 225 45.01 -11.19 14.48
CA MET A 225 46.11 -10.24 14.33
C MET A 225 46.66 -9.78 15.68
N GLY A 226 45.78 -9.46 16.65
CA GLY A 226 46.21 -9.10 18.01
C GLY A 226 47.07 -10.18 18.67
N ARG A 227 46.67 -11.45 18.57
CA ARG A 227 47.46 -12.58 19.10
C ARG A 227 48.82 -12.75 18.40
N LEU A 228 48.89 -12.54 17.09
CA LEU A 228 50.15 -12.58 16.35
C LEU A 228 51.10 -11.46 16.82
N THR A 229 50.58 -10.26 17.06
CA THR A 229 51.39 -9.15 17.59
C THR A 229 51.87 -9.38 19.04
N GLU A 230 51.18 -10.21 19.81
CA GLU A 230 51.63 -10.69 21.13
C GLU A 230 52.69 -11.82 21.04
N GLY A 231 53.10 -12.23 19.84
CA GLY A 231 54.10 -13.29 19.64
C GLY A 231 53.53 -14.71 19.62
N ARG A 232 52.20 -14.89 19.62
CA ARG A 232 51.54 -16.21 19.53
C ARG A 232 51.47 -16.71 18.08
N LEU A 233 52.62 -17.14 17.55
CA LEU A 233 52.80 -17.52 16.15
C LEU A 233 52.17 -18.86 15.73
N ASP A 234 51.59 -19.60 16.65
CA ASP A 234 50.76 -20.80 16.41
C ASP A 234 49.31 -20.45 16.03
N THR A 235 48.89 -19.19 16.22
CA THR A 235 47.52 -18.71 15.94
C THR A 235 47.04 -19.04 14.52
N ALA A 236 45.89 -19.70 14.39
CA ALA A 236 45.24 -19.93 13.10
C ALA A 236 44.60 -18.63 12.55
N VAL A 237 44.75 -18.38 11.25
CA VAL A 237 44.16 -17.21 10.58
C VAL A 237 42.77 -17.56 10.05
N PRO A 238 41.68 -17.03 10.63
CA PRO A 238 40.32 -17.34 10.19
C PRO A 238 40.03 -16.72 8.82
N GLY A 239 39.18 -17.38 8.03
CA GLY A 239 38.72 -16.86 6.74
C GLY A 239 39.65 -17.12 5.54
N LEU A 240 40.74 -17.86 5.72
CA LEU A 240 41.54 -18.40 4.62
C LEU A 240 40.68 -19.21 3.65
N GLY A 241 40.87 -19.00 2.34
CA GLY A 241 40.11 -19.67 1.27
C GLY A 241 38.81 -18.98 0.84
N ARG A 242 38.38 -17.90 1.53
CA ARG A 242 37.28 -17.06 1.06
C ARG A 242 37.66 -16.32 -0.23
N ARG A 243 36.68 -16.11 -1.11
CA ARG A 243 36.86 -15.42 -2.40
C ARG A 243 36.44 -13.94 -2.40
N ASP A 244 36.09 -13.39 -1.23
CA ASP A 244 35.72 -11.98 -1.06
C ASP A 244 36.85 -11.14 -0.44
N GLU A 245 36.59 -9.86 -0.20
CA GLU A 245 37.58 -8.91 0.35
C GLU A 245 38.07 -9.35 1.75
N VAL A 246 37.22 -10.03 2.53
CA VAL A 246 37.62 -10.62 3.82
C VAL A 246 38.68 -11.72 3.62
N GLY A 247 38.54 -12.55 2.58
CA GLY A 247 39.54 -13.55 2.21
C GLY A 247 40.87 -12.94 1.77
N GLN A 248 40.82 -11.82 1.02
CA GLN A 248 42.02 -11.07 0.63
C GLN A 248 42.77 -10.52 1.85
N MET A 249 42.04 -10.03 2.86
CA MET A 249 42.63 -9.63 4.14
C MET A 249 43.23 -10.82 4.89
N ALA A 250 42.52 -11.95 4.97
CA ALA A 250 43.03 -13.15 5.63
C ALA A 250 44.32 -13.68 5.00
N ALA A 251 44.43 -13.68 3.67
CA ALA A 251 45.66 -14.05 2.96
C ALA A 251 46.84 -13.12 3.30
N THR A 252 46.56 -11.84 3.54
CA THR A 252 47.58 -10.87 3.95
C THR A 252 48.06 -11.11 5.38
N VAL A 253 47.14 -11.36 6.32
CA VAL A 253 47.48 -11.73 7.70
C VAL A 253 48.27 -13.03 7.76
N GLN A 254 47.95 -14.00 6.91
CA GLN A 254 48.69 -15.26 6.81
C GLN A 254 50.15 -15.05 6.38
N ARG A 255 50.41 -14.18 5.38
CA ARG A 255 51.79 -13.83 5.00
C ARG A 255 52.54 -13.16 6.14
N PHE A 256 51.89 -12.24 6.87
CA PHE A 256 52.49 -11.60 8.03
C PHE A 256 52.89 -12.62 9.13
N LYS A 257 52.04 -13.62 9.38
CA LYS A 257 52.35 -14.73 10.29
C LYS A 257 53.59 -15.51 9.81
N GLU A 258 53.64 -15.88 8.53
CA GLU A 258 54.76 -16.62 7.94
C GLU A 258 56.08 -15.85 8.05
N ASP A 259 56.04 -14.55 7.78
CA ASP A 259 57.20 -13.66 7.91
C ASP A 259 57.67 -13.55 9.37
N ALA A 260 56.73 -13.41 10.31
CA ALA A 260 57.06 -13.36 11.74
C ALA A 260 57.65 -14.69 12.27
N VAL A 261 57.14 -15.84 11.80
CA VAL A 261 57.72 -17.16 12.11
C VAL A 261 59.14 -17.24 11.59
N ARG A 262 59.36 -16.86 10.32
CA ARG A 262 60.69 -16.89 9.71
C ARG A 262 61.67 -15.98 10.45
N ALA A 263 61.25 -14.78 10.83
CA ALA A 263 62.08 -13.87 11.61
C ALA A 263 62.46 -14.45 12.98
N ARG A 264 61.53 -15.12 13.68
CA ARG A 264 61.82 -15.78 14.96
C ARG A 264 62.80 -16.94 14.80
N THR A 265 62.65 -17.76 13.75
CA THR A 265 63.59 -18.85 13.45
C THR A 265 64.97 -18.31 13.14
N LEU A 266 65.08 -17.28 12.29
CA LEU A 266 66.35 -16.64 11.96
C LEU A 266 67.04 -16.02 13.20
N ALA A 267 66.27 -15.42 14.11
CA ALA A 267 66.80 -14.90 15.36
C ALA A 267 67.34 -16.03 16.26
N ALA A 268 66.59 -17.13 16.40
CA ALA A 268 67.02 -18.30 17.18
C ALA A 268 68.29 -18.95 16.59
N ASP A 269 68.37 -19.10 15.27
CA ASP A 269 69.55 -19.65 14.58
C ASP A 269 70.77 -18.73 14.76
N ALA A 270 70.58 -17.41 14.70
CA ALA A 270 71.63 -16.43 14.93
C ALA A 270 72.15 -16.47 16.38
N ASP A 271 71.26 -16.60 17.36
CA ASP A 271 71.64 -16.74 18.77
C ASP A 271 72.36 -18.07 19.05
N ALA A 272 71.89 -19.18 18.45
CA ALA A 272 72.58 -20.47 18.54
C ALA A 272 73.98 -20.43 17.91
N ALA A 273 74.11 -19.79 16.74
CA ALA A 273 75.40 -19.61 16.08
C ALA A 273 76.36 -18.75 16.90
N ARG A 274 75.86 -17.67 17.55
CA ARG A 274 76.65 -16.86 18.48
C ARG A 274 77.12 -17.67 19.68
N HIS A 275 76.22 -18.42 20.32
CA HIS A 275 76.59 -19.28 21.46
C HIS A 275 77.62 -20.35 21.08
N SER A 276 77.49 -20.97 19.90
CA SER A 276 78.50 -21.93 19.41
C SER A 276 79.85 -21.26 19.18
N ALA A 277 79.87 -20.08 18.54
CA ALA A 277 81.10 -19.34 18.28
C ALA A 277 81.79 -18.88 19.58
N ASP A 278 81.03 -18.44 20.58
CA ASP A 278 81.58 -18.06 21.89
C ASP A 278 82.12 -19.27 22.66
N ALA A 279 81.45 -20.43 22.58
CA ALA A 279 81.94 -21.68 23.18
C ALA A 279 83.23 -22.17 22.51
N GLU A 280 83.31 -22.11 21.18
CA GLU A 280 84.53 -22.45 20.43
C GLU A 280 85.71 -21.52 20.80
N ARG A 281 85.45 -20.21 20.94
CA ARG A 281 86.47 -19.25 21.41
C ARG A 281 86.94 -19.58 22.82
N ALA A 282 86.03 -19.85 23.75
CA ALA A 282 86.38 -20.22 25.12
C ALA A 282 87.21 -21.52 25.17
N HIS A 283 86.85 -22.53 24.36
CA HIS A 283 87.64 -23.76 24.23
C HIS A 283 89.03 -23.51 23.64
N ALA A 284 89.14 -22.70 22.60
CA ALA A 284 90.42 -22.36 21.98
C ALA A 284 91.32 -21.56 22.94
N GLU A 285 90.76 -20.66 23.75
CA GLU A 285 91.50 -19.92 24.78
C GLU A 285 91.96 -20.84 25.92
N ALA A 286 91.11 -21.76 26.38
CA ALA A 286 91.49 -22.76 27.38
C ALA A 286 92.63 -23.67 26.90
N GLN A 287 92.55 -24.16 25.65
CA GLN A 287 93.63 -24.95 25.05
C GLN A 287 94.94 -24.16 24.95
N ARG A 288 94.90 -22.88 24.56
CA ARG A 288 96.09 -22.02 24.54
C ARG A 288 96.68 -21.83 25.93
N ALA A 289 95.84 -21.64 26.94
CA ALA A 289 96.29 -21.51 28.33
C ALA A 289 96.92 -22.81 28.86
N ASP A 290 96.37 -23.97 28.53
CA ASP A 290 96.93 -25.27 28.93
C ASP A 290 98.24 -25.58 28.20
N VAL A 291 98.34 -25.29 26.91
CA VAL A 291 99.62 -25.40 26.17
C VAL A 291 100.68 -24.46 26.76
N ALA A 292 100.30 -23.23 27.12
CA ALA A 292 101.21 -22.29 27.77
C ALA A 292 101.68 -22.80 29.16
N ARG A 293 100.82 -23.48 29.93
CA ARG A 293 101.22 -24.13 31.19
C ARG A 293 102.17 -25.30 30.97
N GLN A 294 101.89 -26.16 29.99
CA GLN A 294 102.77 -27.28 29.65
C GLN A 294 104.15 -26.81 29.16
N GLN A 295 104.21 -25.70 28.41
CA GLN A 295 105.48 -25.11 28.01
C GLN A 295 106.25 -24.50 29.18
N ALA A 296 105.57 -24.00 30.21
CA ALA A 296 106.22 -23.50 31.43
C ALA A 296 106.77 -24.64 32.31
N GLU A 297 106.14 -25.82 32.33
CA GLU A 297 106.62 -27.00 33.08
C GLU A 297 107.83 -27.70 32.45
N VAL A 298 108.13 -27.49 31.16
CA VAL A 298 109.26 -28.13 30.45
C VAL A 298 110.55 -27.27 30.49
N VAL A 299 110.47 -26.07 31.06
CA VAL A 299 111.59 -25.09 31.10
C VAL A 299 112.25 -24.97 32.49
N ASP A 300 111.77 -25.70 33.50
CA ASP A 300 112.43 -25.93 34.80
C ASP A 300 113.06 -27.34 34.88
#